data_AF-A0A3A0A8R3-F1
#
_entry.id   AF-A0A3A0A8R3-F1
#
_cell.length_a   1.000
_cell.length_b   1.000
_cell.length_c   1.000
_cell.angle_alpha   90.00
_cell.angle_beta   90.00
_cell.angle_gamma   90.00
#
_symmetry.space_group_name_H-M   'P 1'
#
loop_
_entity.id
_entity.type
_entity.pdbx_description
1 polymer ?
#
loop_
_entity_poly.entity_id
_entity_poly.type
_entity_poly.pdbx_seq_one_letter_code
_entity_poly.pdbx_strand_id
1 'polypeptide(L)'
;GVVSQMADHVAVMYLGKVVEYAPTRRLFHNPLHPYTQGLLSSVPVLGKKTGTLVPIKGMVPSPTETIRGCTFAERCPRVMKVCWEEEPPLREIQPGQKAACWLY
;
A
#
# COMPACT_ATOMS: atom_id res chain seq x y z
N GLY A 1 -1.49 12.32 -12.17
CA GLY A 1 -2.45 12.81 -11.15
C GLY A 1 -1.83 13.96 -10.39
N VAL A 2 -2.60 14.75 -9.65
CA VAL A 2 -2.10 15.94 -8.93
C VAL A 2 -0.92 15.60 -8.01
N VAL A 3 -1.04 14.52 -7.23
CA VAL A 3 0.03 14.04 -6.35
C VAL A 3 1.32 13.71 -7.13
N SER A 4 1.19 13.07 -8.30
CA SER A 4 2.35 12.69 -9.10
C SER A 4 3.07 13.88 -9.77
N GLN A 5 2.45 15.06 -9.79
CA GLN A 5 2.98 16.28 -10.42
C GLN A 5 3.51 17.31 -9.41
N MET A 6 3.08 17.23 -8.14
CA MET A 6 3.38 18.26 -7.14
C MET A 6 4.24 17.76 -5.98
N ALA A 7 4.24 16.46 -5.69
CA ALA A 7 4.96 15.91 -4.54
C ALA A 7 6.29 15.30 -4.96
N ASP A 8 7.35 15.56 -4.18
CA ASP A 8 8.63 14.87 -4.31
C ASP A 8 8.56 13.46 -3.70
N HIS A 9 7.82 13.32 -2.59
CA HIS A 9 7.63 12.09 -1.83
C HIS A 9 6.16 11.87 -1.50
N VAL A 10 5.76 10.60 -1.40
CA VAL A 10 4.39 10.19 -1.09
C VAL A 10 4.41 9.24 0.10
N ALA A 11 3.58 9.53 1.10
CA ALA A 11 3.22 8.58 2.15
C ALA A 11 1.84 7.97 1.83
N VAL A 12 1.78 6.65 1.74
CA VAL A 12 0.53 5.91 1.60
C VAL A 12 0.14 5.39 2.97
N MET A 13 -1.10 5.65 3.36
CA MET A 13 -1.64 5.28 4.68
C MET A 13 -2.83 4.33 4.57
N TYR A 14 -2.96 3.44 5.54
CA TYR A 14 -4.12 2.58 5.73
C TYR A 14 -4.46 2.45 7.20
N LEU A 15 -5.73 2.72 7.57
CA LEU A 15 -6.21 2.72 8.96
C LEU A 15 -5.29 3.47 9.93
N GLY A 16 -4.88 4.68 9.54
CA GLY A 16 -4.05 5.57 10.37
C GLY A 16 -2.55 5.23 10.41
N LYS A 17 -2.11 4.17 9.72
CA LYS A 17 -0.70 3.76 9.68
C LYS A 17 -0.06 4.08 8.33
N VAL A 18 1.18 4.57 8.32
CA VAL A 18 1.98 4.68 7.09
C VAL A 18 2.40 3.28 6.67
N VAL A 19 1.91 2.81 5.53
CA VAL A 19 2.21 1.47 5.02
C VAL A 19 3.31 1.48 3.96
N GLU A 20 3.50 2.62 3.28
CA GLU A 20 4.59 2.83 2.33
C GLU A 20 4.95 4.31 2.25
N TYR A 21 6.24 4.61 2.11
CA TYR A 21 6.76 5.96 1.88
C TYR A 21 7.88 5.91 0.85
N ALA A 22 7.80 6.71 -0.22
CA ALA A 22 8.82 6.71 -1.27
C ALA A 22 8.85 8.02 -2.06
N PRO A 23 9.92 8.30 -2.82
CA PRO A 23 9.88 9.29 -3.89
C PRO A 23 8.74 8.97 -4.85
N THR A 24 8.02 10.00 -5.28
CA THR A 24 6.83 9.86 -6.14
C THR A 24 7.09 8.93 -7.32
N ARG A 25 8.18 9.16 -8.06
CA ARG A 25 8.54 8.31 -9.22
C ARG A 25 8.69 6.84 -8.84
N ARG A 26 9.32 6.51 -7.71
CA ARG A 26 9.47 5.11 -7.26
C ARG A 26 8.14 4.51 -6.87
N LEU A 27 7.31 5.24 -6.13
CA LEU A 27 6.00 4.74 -5.69
C LEU A 27 5.10 4.33 -6.86
N PHE A 28 5.07 5.13 -7.93
CA PHE A 28 4.24 4.87 -9.12
C PHE A 28 4.81 3.78 -10.05
N HIS A 29 6.11 3.52 -10.04
CA HIS A 29 6.75 2.52 -10.91
C HIS A 29 7.03 1.18 -10.22
N ASN A 30 7.35 1.20 -8.92
CA ASN A 30 7.69 0.02 -8.14
C ASN A 30 7.09 0.13 -6.72
N PRO A 31 5.75 0.11 -6.60
CA PRO A 31 5.09 0.07 -5.29
C PRO A 31 5.39 -1.26 -4.58
N LEU A 32 5.82 -1.18 -3.33
CA LEU A 32 6.19 -2.36 -2.54
C LEU A 32 5.03 -2.96 -1.76
N HIS A 33 4.18 -2.15 -1.14
CA HIS A 33 3.13 -2.65 -0.26
C HIS A 33 1.93 -3.12 -1.11
N PRO A 34 1.35 -4.32 -0.85
CA PRO A 34 0.21 -4.85 -1.62
C PRO A 34 -1.00 -3.90 -1.68
N TYR A 35 -1.21 -3.11 -0.62
CA TYR A 35 -2.21 -2.04 -0.63
C TYR A 35 -1.91 -0.94 -1.66
N THR A 36 -0.67 -0.43 -1.71
CA THR A 36 -0.25 0.58 -2.70
C THR A 36 -0.37 0.05 -4.11
N GLN A 37 0.02 -1.21 -4.35
CA GLN A 37 -0.16 -1.90 -5.64
C GLN A 37 -1.64 -1.93 -6.05
N GLY A 38 -2.52 -2.31 -5.12
CA GLY A 38 -3.96 -2.33 -5.34
C GLY A 38 -4.56 -0.95 -5.63
N LEU A 39 -4.13 0.09 -4.90
CA LEU A 39 -4.56 1.47 -5.14
C LEU A 39 -4.17 1.93 -6.54
N LEU A 40 -2.91 1.75 -6.92
CA LEU A 40 -2.42 2.18 -8.24
C LEU A 40 -3.07 1.39 -9.39
N SER A 41 -3.42 0.13 -9.15
CA SER A 41 -4.16 -0.70 -10.13
C SER A 41 -5.64 -0.32 -10.25
N SER A 42 -6.19 0.37 -9.25
CA SER A 42 -7.59 0.81 -9.21
C SER A 42 -7.81 2.21 -9.78
N VAL A 43 -6.74 2.96 -10.06
CA VAL A 43 -6.82 4.33 -10.58
C VAL A 43 -6.64 4.33 -12.10
N PRO A 44 -7.57 4.93 -12.87
CA PRO A 44 -7.44 5.02 -14.32
C PRO A 44 -6.22 5.86 -14.73
N VAL A 45 -5.41 5.31 -15.65
CA VAL A 45 -4.28 6.04 -16.24
C VAL A 45 -4.82 6.94 -17.37
N LEU A 46 -4.84 8.25 -17.14
CA LEU A 46 -5.25 9.24 -18.15
C LEU A 46 -4.42 9.06 -19.43
N GLY A 47 -5.10 8.86 -20.57
CA GLY A 47 -4.47 8.69 -21.88
C GLY A 47 -4.11 7.25 -22.28
N LYS A 48 -4.29 6.26 -21.40
CA LYS A 48 -4.17 4.83 -21.74
C LYS A 48 -5.51 4.12 -21.56
N LYS A 49 -6.07 3.56 -22.63
CA LYS A 49 -7.12 2.51 -22.56
C LYS A 49 -6.46 1.20 -22.12
N THR A 50 -5.94 1.11 -20.90
CA THR A 50 -5.27 -0.11 -20.44
C THR A 50 -6.01 -0.76 -19.30
N GLY A 51 -6.58 -1.94 -19.59
CA GLY A 51 -6.92 -2.98 -18.63
C GLY A 51 -8.20 -2.77 -17.83
N THR A 52 -8.83 -3.89 -17.47
CA THR A 52 -9.88 -3.92 -16.44
C THR A 52 -9.29 -3.41 -15.13
N LEU A 53 -9.90 -2.38 -14.54
CA LEU A 53 -9.55 -1.92 -13.21
C LEU A 53 -9.78 -3.06 -12.22
N VAL A 54 -8.78 -3.39 -11.42
CA VAL A 54 -8.89 -4.46 -10.42
C VAL A 54 -9.09 -3.81 -9.06
N PRO A 55 -10.31 -3.83 -8.49
CA PRO A 55 -10.56 -3.27 -7.18
C PRO A 55 -9.85 -4.10 -6.10
N ILE A 56 -9.46 -3.44 -5.01
CA ILE A 56 -8.98 -4.12 -3.81
C ILE A 56 -10.14 -4.89 -3.20
N LYS A 57 -10.03 -6.22 -3.19
CA LYS A 57 -11.05 -7.13 -2.65
C LYS A 57 -11.26 -6.92 -1.13
N GLY A 58 -12.41 -7.38 -0.65
CA GLY A 58 -12.79 -7.31 0.76
C GLY A 58 -13.30 -5.94 1.20
N MET A 59 -13.79 -5.88 2.44
CA MET A 59 -14.29 -4.66 3.08
C MET A 59 -13.23 -4.03 3.97
N VAL A 60 -13.31 -2.72 4.16
CA VAL A 60 -12.45 -2.02 5.13
C VAL A 60 -12.91 -2.41 6.54
N PRO A 61 -12.01 -2.86 7.43
CA PRO A 61 -12.33 -3.14 8.83
C PRO A 61 -12.98 -1.95 9.53
N SER A 62 -13.79 -2.20 10.55
CA SER A 62 -14.38 -1.12 11.34
C SER A 62 -13.29 -0.39 12.14
N PRO A 63 -13.33 0.95 12.27
CA PRO A 63 -12.43 1.68 13.15
C PRO A 63 -12.48 1.25 14.63
N THR A 64 -13.57 0.59 15.05
CA THR A 64 -13.75 0.08 16.42
C THR A 64 -13.21 -1.34 16.62
N GLU A 65 -12.84 -2.03 15.55
CA GLU A 65 -12.27 -3.37 15.64
C GLU A 65 -10.82 -3.30 16.14
N THR A 66 -10.48 -4.19 17.09
CA THR A 66 -9.09 -4.35 17.52
C THR A 66 -8.36 -5.21 16.50
N ILE A 67 -7.55 -4.59 15.67
CA ILE A 67 -6.72 -5.30 14.70
C ILE A 67 -5.39 -5.66 15.34
N ARG A 68 -5.09 -6.96 15.41
CA ARG A 68 -3.74 -7.45 15.70
C ARG A 68 -2.97 -7.63 14.40
N GLY A 69 -1.67 -7.38 14.45
CA GLY A 69 -0.79 -7.55 13.32
C GLY A 69 -0.86 -6.43 12.28
N CYS A 70 -0.64 -6.80 11.02
CA CYS A 70 -0.75 -5.90 9.87
C CYS A 70 -2.20 -5.47 9.65
N THR A 71 -2.46 -4.16 9.63
CA THR A 71 -3.80 -3.61 9.42
C THR A 71 -4.44 -3.99 8.09
N PHE A 72 -3.63 -4.38 7.09
CA PHE A 72 -4.10 -4.78 5.77
C PHE A 72 -4.26 -6.31 5.60
N ALA A 73 -3.99 -7.12 6.63
CA ALA A 73 -3.92 -8.59 6.52
C ALA A 73 -5.17 -9.22 5.87
N GLU A 74 -6.37 -8.80 6.27
CA GLU A 74 -7.66 -9.34 5.77
C GLU A 74 -7.88 -9.16 4.26
N ARG A 75 -7.26 -8.12 3.67
CA ARG A 75 -7.45 -7.76 2.26
C ARG A 75 -6.19 -8.01 1.43
N CYS A 76 -5.12 -8.45 2.08
CA CYS A 76 -3.82 -8.63 1.45
C CYS A 76 -3.79 -9.95 0.66
N PRO A 77 -3.54 -9.92 -0.67
CA PRO A 77 -3.42 -11.15 -1.47
C PRO A 77 -2.13 -11.94 -1.18
N ARG A 78 -1.23 -11.39 -0.36
CA ARG A 78 0.07 -11.96 0.03
C ARG A 78 0.18 -12.15 1.55
N VAL A 79 -0.95 -12.31 2.23
CA VAL A 79 -0.99 -12.45 3.69
C VAL A 79 -0.27 -13.74 4.14
N MET A 80 0.45 -13.65 5.26
CA MET A 80 1.16 -14.76 5.90
C MET A 80 0.78 -14.83 7.37
N LYS A 81 1.12 -15.93 8.06
CA LYS A 81 0.80 -16.14 9.48
C LYS A 81 1.25 -14.96 10.36
N VAL A 82 2.50 -14.51 10.21
CA VAL A 82 3.06 -13.37 10.97
C VAL A 82 2.26 -12.07 10.80
N CYS A 83 1.58 -11.89 9.65
CA CYS A 83 0.77 -10.69 9.40
C CYS A 83 -0.44 -10.59 10.33
N TRP A 84 -0.91 -11.69 10.92
CA TRP A 84 -2.03 -11.70 11.86
C TRP A 84 -1.57 -11.56 13.32
N GLU A 85 -0.27 -11.75 13.57
CA GLU A 85 0.31 -11.84 14.91
C GLU A 85 1.07 -10.56 15.26
N GLU A 86 1.82 -9.99 14.31
CA GLU A 86 2.73 -8.87 14.54
C GLU A 86 2.57 -7.74 13.52
N GLU A 87 2.61 -6.50 14.00
CA GLU A 87 2.57 -5.31 13.15
C GLU A 87 3.93 -5.17 12.44
N PRO A 88 3.98 -5.16 11.10
CA PRO A 88 5.24 -4.98 10.39
C PRO A 88 5.79 -3.57 10.67
N PRO A 89 7.05 -3.44 11.08
CA PRO A 89 7.67 -2.13 11.24
C PRO A 89 7.88 -1.46 9.89
N LEU A 90 7.80 -0.13 9.85
CA LEU A 90 8.16 0.65 8.66
C LEU A 90 9.68 0.61 8.46
N ARG A 91 10.14 -0.26 7.54
CA ARG A 91 11.56 -0.47 7.24
C ARG A 91 11.94 0.14 5.91
N GLU A 92 13.18 0.61 5.81
CA GLU A 92 13.77 1.00 4.53
C GLU A 92 14.17 -0.25 3.75
N ILE A 93 13.50 -0.48 2.61
CA ILE A 93 13.71 -1.66 1.76
C ILE A 93 14.66 -1.32 0.62
N GLN A 94 14.63 -0.08 0.16
CA GLN A 94 15.55 0.49 -0.83
C GLN A 94 15.84 1.94 -0.46
N PRO A 95 16.93 2.55 -0.95
CA PRO A 95 17.26 3.93 -0.64
C PRO A 95 16.09 4.90 -0.88
N GLY A 96 15.62 5.53 0.20
CA GLY A 96 14.49 6.47 0.19
C GLY A 96 13.10 5.83 0.14
N GLN A 97 12.98 4.51 0.04
CA GLN A 97 11.70 3.79 -0.04
C GLN A 97 11.52 2.85 1.16
N LYS A 98 10.51 3.15 1.96
CA LYS A 98 10.14 2.42 3.17
C LYS A 98 8.80 1.72 3.02
N ALA A 99 8.67 0.52 3.57
CA ALA A 99 7.41 -0.23 3.59
C ALA A 99 7.22 -0.93 4.94
N ALA A 100 5.99 -0.92 5.43
CA ALA A 100 5.57 -1.70 6.60
C ALA A 100 4.95 -3.01 6.11
N CYS A 101 5.79 -3.97 5.68
CA CYS A 101 5.31 -5.24 5.13
C CYS A 101 6.29 -6.38 5.43
N TRP A 102 5.77 -7.53 5.87
CA TRP A 102 6.55 -8.74 6.17
C TRP A 102 7.11 -9.47 4.93
N LEU A 103 6.80 -9.01 3.72
CA LEU A 103 7.44 -9.52 2.51
C LEU A 103 8.91 -9.10 2.38
N TYR A 104 9.38 -8.18 3.24
CA TYR A 104 10.70 -7.57 3.19
C TYR A 104 11.36 -7.48 4.57
#